data_AF-A0A6G0A0C9-F1
#
_entry.id   AF-A0A6G0A0C9-F1
#
_cell.length_a   1.000
_cell.length_b   1.000
_cell.length_c   1.000
_cell.angle_alpha   90.00
_cell.angle_beta   90.00
_cell.angle_gamma   90.00
#
_symmetry.space_group_name_H-M   'P 1'
#
loop_
_entity.id
_entity.type
_entity.pdbx_description
1 polymer ?
#
loop_
_entity_poly.entity_id
_entity_poly.type
_entity_poly.pdbx_seq_one_letter_code
_entity_poly.pdbx_strand_id
1 'polypeptide(L)'
;MAKKLNEPQDGRRVAVQGAIDQIKEKFGEGSIMKLGEARKMQIETIPTGCLSLDLALGVFGVPRGRIIEIYGPEASGKTTLAQHIIAEAQKQGGIAAFVDAEHALDPDYARKIGVDVDNMLISQPDTGEQALDIVETLVRSNAVDVVVVDSVAALTPRAEIEGEMGDQHMGLQARLMSQALRKLTGIISRSRCTVIFINQIRQKIGVVFGNPETTTGGTALKFYSSVRIEVRRSAQIKMGEKIIGNRTKVKVVKNKVAAPFRTCEFDIMYNEGISIPGDVLDVGTELGVISKSGNSYTYGTEKLGVGRENAKLGLRERPALLKEIREKSLAAWQEREQVGLPGKPAADEPPAGDDEMPSSE
;
A
#
# COMPACT_ATOMS: atom_id res chain seq x y z
N MET A 1 51.15 28.67 25.96
CA MET A 1 49.69 28.87 25.83
C MET A 1 49.08 27.63 25.21
N ALA A 2 47.92 27.22 25.70
CA ALA A 2 47.42 25.85 25.72
C ALA A 2 46.97 25.28 24.35
N LYS A 3 47.45 24.06 24.05
CA LYS A 3 46.75 23.11 23.18
C LYS A 3 45.43 22.73 23.87
N LYS A 4 44.30 23.21 23.36
CA LYS A 4 42.99 22.72 23.80
C LYS A 4 42.79 21.29 23.29
N LEU A 5 42.57 20.38 24.24
CA LEU A 5 42.25 18.97 24.05
C LEU A 5 41.04 18.76 23.14
N ASN A 6 41.24 18.09 22.00
CA ASN A 6 40.19 17.54 21.14
C ASN A 6 40.31 15.99 21.01
N GLU A 7 40.99 15.33 21.96
CA GLU A 7 41.30 13.89 21.92
C GLU A 7 40.16 12.92 22.36
N PRO A 8 39.11 13.27 23.15
CA PRO A 8 38.11 12.28 23.57
C PRO A 8 37.12 11.86 22.48
N GLN A 9 36.90 12.70 21.47
CA GLN A 9 35.92 12.44 20.40
C GLN A 9 36.44 11.44 19.37
N ASP A 10 37.76 11.37 19.17
CA ASP A 10 38.37 10.56 18.12
C ASP A 10 38.43 9.08 18.52
N GLY A 11 38.84 8.78 19.76
CA GLY A 11 38.84 7.41 20.30
C GLY A 11 37.44 6.78 20.34
N ARG A 12 36.40 7.57 20.65
CA ARG A 12 35.01 7.10 20.62
C ARG A 12 34.53 6.82 19.19
N ARG A 13 34.95 7.63 18.20
CA ARG A 13 34.63 7.40 16.78
C ARG A 13 35.33 6.16 16.24
N VAL A 14 36.59 5.95 16.58
CA VAL A 14 37.36 4.76 16.19
C VAL A 14 36.74 3.49 16.79
N ALA A 15 36.37 3.51 18.08
CA ALA A 15 35.70 2.37 18.73
C ALA A 15 34.33 2.05 18.09
N VAL A 16 33.56 3.08 17.75
CA VAL A 16 32.28 2.92 17.04
C VAL A 16 32.50 2.37 15.64
N GLN A 17 33.51 2.83 14.91
CA GLN A 17 33.82 2.32 13.58
C GLN A 17 34.28 0.86 13.62
N GLY A 18 35.15 0.50 14.56
CA GLY A 18 35.55 -0.90 14.75
C GLY A 18 34.38 -1.82 15.12
N ALA A 19 33.43 -1.33 15.93
CA ALA A 19 32.20 -2.08 16.20
C ALA A 19 31.30 -2.22 14.96
N ILE A 20 31.19 -1.17 14.14
CA ILE A 20 30.47 -1.21 12.85
C ILE A 20 31.10 -2.25 11.92
N ASP A 21 32.42 -2.24 11.78
CA ASP A 21 33.13 -3.15 10.88
C ASP A 21 32.99 -4.60 11.34
N GLN A 22 33.08 -4.88 12.65
CA GLN A 22 32.81 -6.21 13.20
C GLN A 22 31.37 -6.67 12.97
N ILE A 23 30.40 -5.77 13.06
CA ILE A 23 28.99 -6.09 12.79
C ILE A 23 28.80 -6.41 11.29
N LYS A 24 29.41 -5.62 10.40
CA LYS A 24 29.39 -5.86 8.95
C LYS A 24 30.05 -7.17 8.55
N GLU A 25 31.19 -7.51 9.16
CA GLU A 25 31.89 -8.76 8.90
C GLU A 25 31.05 -9.98 9.36
N LYS A 26 30.42 -9.88 10.55
CA LYS A 26 29.62 -10.98 11.10
C LYS A 26 28.25 -11.15 10.46
N PHE A 27 27.60 -10.05 10.05
CA PHE A 27 26.19 -10.04 9.67
C PHE A 27 25.91 -9.45 8.28
N GLY A 28 26.95 -9.06 7.53
CA GLY A 28 26.90 -8.46 6.20
C GLY A 28 26.83 -6.93 6.19
N GLU A 29 27.23 -6.32 5.07
CA GLU A 29 27.31 -4.85 4.89
C GLU A 29 26.00 -4.11 5.23
N GLY A 30 24.84 -4.74 5.04
CA GLY A 30 23.52 -4.15 5.30
C GLY A 30 23.02 -4.23 6.75
N SER A 31 23.76 -4.87 7.65
CA SER A 31 23.34 -5.12 9.04
C SER A 31 23.38 -3.88 9.94
N ILE A 32 24.22 -2.90 9.59
CA ILE A 32 24.33 -1.61 10.30
C ILE A 32 24.75 -0.51 9.33
N MET A 33 24.02 0.60 9.36
CA MET A 33 24.27 1.76 8.49
C MET A 33 23.83 3.04 9.17
N LYS A 34 24.39 4.18 8.75
CA LYS A 34 23.97 5.48 9.29
C LYS A 34 22.57 5.82 8.77
N LEU A 35 21.72 6.38 9.63
CA LEU A 35 20.33 6.70 9.27
C LEU A 35 20.22 7.67 8.07
N GLY A 36 21.19 8.58 7.91
CA GLY A 36 21.25 9.50 6.76
C GLY A 36 21.58 8.81 5.42
N GLU A 37 22.32 7.70 5.46
CA GLU A 37 22.60 6.84 4.30
C GLU A 37 21.38 5.95 3.99
N ALA A 38 20.66 5.49 5.02
CA ALA A 38 19.42 4.72 4.88
C ALA A 38 18.26 5.52 4.28
N ARG A 39 18.20 6.85 4.48
CA ARG A 39 17.18 7.75 3.89
C ARG A 39 17.24 7.83 2.37
N LYS A 40 18.34 7.39 1.72
CA LYS A 40 18.43 7.29 0.25
C LYS A 40 17.79 6.03 -0.32
N MET A 41 17.33 5.08 0.50
CA MET A 41 16.54 3.97 0.01
C MET A 41 15.15 4.47 -0.38
N GLN A 42 14.97 4.78 -1.68
CA GLN A 42 13.66 4.95 -2.26
C GLN A 42 12.84 3.69 -1.94
N ILE A 43 11.67 3.88 -1.33
CA ILE A 43 10.78 2.77 -1.02
C ILE A 43 10.18 2.33 -2.35
N GLU A 44 10.61 1.18 -2.84
CA GLU A 44 10.00 0.58 -4.02
C GLU A 44 8.56 0.16 -3.70
N THR A 45 7.65 0.41 -4.64
CA THR A 45 6.22 0.16 -4.47
C THR A 45 5.63 -0.62 -5.64
N ILE A 46 4.51 -1.28 -5.39
CA ILE A 46 3.63 -1.88 -6.40
C ILE A 46 2.41 -0.97 -6.51
N PRO A 47 2.09 -0.39 -7.68
CA PRO A 47 0.90 0.43 -7.87
C PRO A 47 -0.37 -0.33 -7.50
N THR A 48 -1.37 0.37 -6.98
CA THR A 48 -2.64 -0.27 -6.58
C THR A 48 -3.62 -0.46 -7.73
N GLY A 49 -3.30 0.06 -8.91
CA GLY A 49 -4.23 0.14 -10.04
C GLY A 49 -5.22 1.30 -9.93
N CYS A 50 -5.18 2.05 -8.83
CA CYS A 50 -6.04 3.19 -8.53
C CYS A 50 -5.18 4.42 -8.20
N LEU A 51 -5.25 5.45 -9.04
CA LEU A 51 -4.50 6.69 -8.86
C LEU A 51 -4.85 7.34 -7.51
N SER A 52 -6.14 7.47 -7.17
CA SER A 52 -6.52 8.13 -5.92
C SER A 52 -5.96 7.43 -4.68
N LEU A 53 -5.91 6.08 -4.69
CA LEU A 53 -5.30 5.31 -3.61
C LEU A 53 -3.77 5.40 -3.62
N ASP A 54 -3.13 5.37 -4.79
CA ASP A 54 -1.68 5.57 -4.93
C ASP A 54 -1.25 6.92 -4.32
N LEU A 55 -2.01 7.99 -4.59
CA LEU A 55 -1.80 9.31 -3.97
C LEU A 55 -2.06 9.30 -2.46
N ALA A 56 -3.15 8.66 -2.02
CA ALA A 56 -3.48 8.54 -0.60
C ALA A 56 -2.41 7.76 0.21
N LEU A 57 -1.72 6.80 -0.41
CA LEU A 57 -0.60 6.08 0.19
C LEU A 57 0.67 6.93 0.30
N GLY A 58 0.80 7.99 -0.50
CA GLY A 58 1.89 8.97 -0.47
C GLY A 58 3.24 8.47 -1.02
N VAL A 59 3.35 7.16 -1.29
CA VAL A 59 4.47 6.50 -1.97
C VAL A 59 4.06 5.87 -3.30
N PHE A 60 2.87 6.21 -3.80
CA PHE A 60 2.37 5.81 -5.12
C PHE A 60 2.20 4.30 -5.32
N GLY A 61 1.85 3.58 -4.26
CA GLY A 61 1.62 2.14 -4.28
C GLY A 61 1.80 1.49 -2.91
N VAL A 62 1.64 0.17 -2.85
CA VAL A 62 1.96 -0.61 -1.65
C VAL A 62 3.47 -0.87 -1.58
N PRO A 63 4.12 -0.70 -0.41
CA PRO A 63 5.58 -0.86 -0.30
C PRO A 63 6.03 -2.32 -0.40
N ARG A 64 7.03 -2.57 -1.23
CA ARG A 64 7.71 -3.86 -1.36
C ARG A 64 8.41 -4.27 -0.08
N GLY A 65 8.50 -5.58 0.15
CA GLY A 65 9.12 -6.14 1.35
C GLY A 65 8.37 -5.83 2.64
N ARG A 66 7.06 -5.56 2.57
CA ARG A 66 6.23 -5.22 3.74
C ARG A 66 4.95 -6.05 3.81
N ILE A 67 4.40 -6.09 5.01
CA ILE A 67 3.07 -6.63 5.30
C ILE A 67 2.04 -5.52 5.16
N ILE A 68 0.96 -5.77 4.43
CA ILE A 68 -0.18 -4.89 4.21
C ILE A 68 -1.42 -5.59 4.74
N GLU A 69 -2.32 -4.86 5.41
CA GLU A 69 -3.64 -5.38 5.75
C GLU A 69 -4.71 -4.57 5.01
N ILE A 70 -5.57 -5.26 4.26
CA ILE A 70 -6.77 -4.68 3.64
C ILE A 70 -7.97 -5.26 4.37
N TYR A 71 -8.75 -4.41 5.04
CA TYR A 71 -9.87 -4.88 5.86
C TYR A 71 -11.12 -4.02 5.67
N GLY A 72 -12.27 -4.58 6.00
CA GLY A 72 -13.54 -3.93 5.75
C GLY A 72 -14.73 -4.89 5.86
N PRO A 73 -15.96 -4.38 5.73
CA PRO A 73 -17.17 -5.21 5.67
C PRO A 73 -17.12 -6.20 4.50
N GLU A 74 -18.03 -7.16 4.49
CA GLU A 74 -18.29 -8.00 3.32
C GLU A 74 -18.70 -7.17 2.10
N ALA A 75 -18.41 -7.67 0.89
CA ALA A 75 -18.71 -7.00 -0.38
C ALA A 75 -18.23 -5.54 -0.50
N SER A 76 -17.24 -5.13 0.29
CA SER A 76 -16.66 -3.77 0.25
C SER A 76 -15.64 -3.57 -0.86
N GLY A 77 -15.16 -4.64 -1.50
CA GLY A 77 -14.15 -4.59 -2.58
C GLY A 77 -12.71 -4.90 -2.16
N LYS A 78 -12.50 -5.53 -0.99
CA LYS A 78 -11.17 -5.92 -0.49
C LYS A 78 -10.41 -6.81 -1.48
N THR A 79 -11.04 -7.91 -1.89
CA THR A 79 -10.48 -8.89 -2.84
C THR A 79 -10.27 -8.26 -4.21
N THR A 80 -11.22 -7.45 -4.70
CA THR A 80 -11.05 -6.67 -5.93
C THR A 80 -9.80 -5.79 -5.88
N LEU A 81 -9.62 -5.02 -4.79
CA LEU A 81 -8.44 -4.17 -4.63
C LEU A 81 -7.13 -4.99 -4.60
N ALA A 82 -7.11 -6.13 -3.91
CA ALA A 82 -5.95 -7.01 -3.88
C ALA A 82 -5.63 -7.59 -5.27
N GLN A 83 -6.64 -7.97 -6.04
CA GLN A 83 -6.48 -8.44 -7.42
C GLN A 83 -5.96 -7.35 -8.36
N HIS A 84 -6.35 -6.08 -8.18
CA HIS A 84 -5.74 -4.98 -8.93
C HIS A 84 -4.26 -4.80 -8.61
N ILE A 85 -3.86 -4.93 -7.33
CA ILE A 85 -2.44 -4.90 -6.95
C ILE A 85 -1.68 -6.07 -7.58
N ILE A 86 -2.27 -7.26 -7.63
CA ILE A 86 -1.70 -8.41 -8.34
C ILE A 86 -1.52 -8.10 -9.83
N ALA A 87 -2.56 -7.59 -10.49
CA ALA A 87 -2.51 -7.26 -11.91
C ALA A 87 -1.40 -6.23 -12.22
N GLU A 88 -1.23 -5.22 -11.37
CA GLU A 88 -0.14 -4.25 -11.50
C GLU A 88 1.25 -4.86 -11.26
N ALA A 89 1.38 -5.78 -10.29
CA ALA A 89 2.63 -6.51 -10.08
C ALA A 89 3.01 -7.36 -11.31
N GLN A 90 2.04 -8.07 -11.89
CA GLN A 90 2.25 -8.89 -13.09
C GLN A 90 2.59 -8.05 -14.32
N LYS A 91 1.95 -6.88 -14.50
CA LYS A 91 2.30 -5.93 -15.57
C LYS A 91 3.75 -5.44 -15.49
N GLN A 92 4.33 -5.42 -14.29
CA GLN A 92 5.75 -5.10 -14.06
C GLN A 92 6.68 -6.30 -14.25
N GLY A 93 6.16 -7.44 -14.73
CA GLY A 93 6.90 -8.70 -14.89
C GLY A 93 7.09 -9.49 -13.59
N GLY A 94 6.39 -9.11 -12.51
CA GLY A 94 6.50 -9.78 -11.22
C GLY A 94 5.64 -11.03 -11.10
N ILE A 95 6.02 -11.93 -10.20
CA ILE A 95 5.28 -13.17 -9.91
C ILE A 95 4.32 -12.92 -8.74
N ALA A 96 3.05 -13.32 -8.93
CA ALA A 96 2.01 -13.19 -7.93
C ALA A 96 1.52 -14.55 -7.43
N ALA A 97 1.20 -14.62 -6.14
CA ALA A 97 0.56 -15.76 -5.53
C ALA A 97 -0.70 -15.36 -4.74
N PHE A 98 -1.69 -16.24 -4.75
CA PHE A 98 -2.96 -16.07 -4.04
C PHE A 98 -3.22 -17.30 -3.17
N VAL A 99 -3.26 -17.10 -1.85
CA VAL A 99 -3.64 -18.11 -0.86
C VAL A 99 -5.11 -17.89 -0.52
N ASP A 100 -5.98 -18.65 -1.18
CA ASP A 100 -7.45 -18.59 -1.08
C ASP A 100 -7.93 -19.53 0.02
N ALA A 101 -7.92 -19.05 1.25
CA ALA A 101 -8.48 -19.75 2.40
C ALA A 101 -10.02 -19.64 2.47
N GLU A 102 -10.64 -18.67 1.78
CA GLU A 102 -12.11 -18.57 1.67
C GLU A 102 -12.70 -19.45 0.56
N HIS A 103 -11.88 -20.05 -0.30
CA HIS A 103 -12.29 -20.85 -1.47
C HIS A 103 -13.29 -20.10 -2.38
N ALA A 104 -13.12 -18.79 -2.51
CA ALA A 104 -14.10 -17.89 -3.12
C ALA A 104 -13.55 -17.11 -4.34
N LEU A 105 -12.33 -17.42 -4.79
CA LEU A 105 -11.73 -16.73 -5.93
C LEU A 105 -12.42 -17.12 -7.25
N ASP A 106 -12.88 -16.12 -8.00
CA ASP A 106 -13.44 -16.26 -9.35
C ASP A 106 -12.36 -15.93 -10.41
N PRO A 107 -11.85 -16.93 -11.17
CA PRO A 107 -10.88 -16.74 -12.25
C PRO A 107 -11.36 -15.79 -13.36
N ASP A 108 -12.64 -15.84 -13.72
CA ASP A 108 -13.18 -15.04 -14.83
C ASP A 108 -13.25 -13.57 -14.43
N TYR A 109 -13.62 -13.28 -13.18
CA TYR A 109 -13.58 -11.93 -12.65
C TYR A 109 -12.14 -11.41 -12.52
N ALA A 110 -11.20 -12.24 -12.08
CA ALA A 110 -9.78 -11.88 -12.01
C ALA A 110 -9.19 -11.52 -13.39
N ARG A 111 -9.51 -12.29 -14.44
CA ARG A 111 -9.12 -11.96 -15.83
C ARG A 111 -9.68 -10.60 -16.27
N LYS A 112 -10.93 -10.29 -15.93
CA LYS A 112 -11.55 -8.98 -16.26
C LYS A 112 -10.85 -7.81 -15.58
N ILE A 113 -10.33 -7.99 -14.36
CA ILE A 113 -9.51 -7.01 -13.65
C ILE A 113 -8.13 -6.83 -14.32
N GLY A 114 -7.68 -7.83 -15.08
CA GLY A 114 -6.39 -7.85 -15.78
C GLY A 114 -5.33 -8.67 -15.06
N VAL A 115 -5.74 -9.58 -14.16
CA VAL A 115 -4.85 -10.60 -13.59
C VAL A 115 -4.52 -11.61 -14.69
N ASP A 116 -3.23 -11.91 -14.84
CA ASP A 116 -2.77 -13.06 -15.62
C ASP A 116 -2.96 -14.32 -14.79
N VAL A 117 -4.16 -14.89 -14.90
CA VAL A 117 -4.58 -16.06 -14.12
C VAL A 117 -3.80 -17.32 -14.48
N ASP A 118 -3.30 -17.43 -15.71
CA ASP A 118 -2.57 -18.63 -16.17
C ASP A 118 -1.19 -18.73 -15.51
N ASN A 119 -0.59 -17.58 -15.17
CA ASN A 119 0.72 -17.50 -14.51
C ASN A 119 0.64 -17.15 -13.00
N MET A 120 -0.56 -16.94 -12.45
CA MET A 120 -0.73 -16.68 -11.02
C MET A 120 -0.67 -17.98 -10.23
N LEU A 121 0.17 -18.03 -9.20
CA LEU A 121 0.22 -19.17 -8.29
C LEU A 121 -1.02 -19.13 -7.38
N ILE A 122 -1.75 -20.23 -7.28
CA ILE A 122 -2.90 -20.36 -6.37
C ILE A 122 -2.67 -21.49 -5.38
N SER A 123 -3.08 -21.28 -4.14
CA SER A 123 -3.11 -22.29 -3.10
C SER A 123 -4.42 -22.22 -2.34
N GLN A 124 -5.04 -23.38 -2.12
CA GLN A 124 -6.25 -23.56 -1.33
C GLN A 124 -5.91 -24.45 -0.13
N PRO A 125 -5.46 -23.86 0.99
CA PRO A 125 -5.00 -24.62 2.14
C PRO A 125 -6.17 -25.14 2.98
N ASP A 126 -5.98 -26.29 3.62
CA ASP A 126 -6.93 -26.92 4.54
C ASP A 126 -6.88 -26.28 5.94
N THR A 127 -5.72 -25.74 6.35
CA THR A 127 -5.50 -25.19 7.70
C THR A 127 -4.77 -23.86 7.69
N GLY A 128 -4.96 -23.06 8.75
CA GLY A 128 -4.26 -21.79 8.93
C GLY A 128 -2.74 -21.94 9.03
N GLU A 129 -2.24 -23.00 9.68
CA GLU A 129 -0.81 -23.33 9.73
C GLU A 129 -0.26 -23.57 8.33
N GLN A 130 -0.91 -24.45 7.55
CA GLN A 130 -0.50 -24.77 6.18
C GLN A 130 -0.49 -23.53 5.29
N ALA A 131 -1.53 -22.69 5.37
CA ALA A 131 -1.60 -21.43 4.64
C ALA A 131 -0.37 -20.54 4.92
N LEU A 132 0.00 -20.38 6.19
CA LEU A 132 1.11 -19.52 6.60
C LEU A 132 2.48 -20.13 6.26
N ASP A 133 2.62 -21.45 6.30
CA ASP A 133 3.83 -22.17 5.86
C ASP A 133 4.02 -22.05 4.33
N ILE A 134 2.93 -22.07 3.55
CA ILE A 134 2.97 -21.82 2.11
C ILE A 134 3.43 -20.39 1.84
N VAL A 135 2.88 -19.39 2.55
CA VAL A 135 3.35 -18.00 2.46
C VAL A 135 4.83 -17.91 2.81
N GLU A 136 5.29 -18.56 3.88
CA GLU A 136 6.70 -18.55 4.27
C GLU A 136 7.59 -19.12 3.16
N THR A 137 7.20 -20.24 2.57
CA THR A 137 7.94 -20.93 1.51
C THR A 137 8.04 -20.06 0.25
N LEU A 138 6.92 -19.49 -0.19
CA LEU A 138 6.86 -18.60 -1.35
C LEU A 138 7.74 -17.36 -1.15
N VAL A 139 7.66 -16.71 0.01
CA VAL A 139 8.47 -15.52 0.33
C VAL A 139 9.95 -15.88 0.40
N ARG A 140 10.32 -17.04 0.97
CA ARG A 140 11.71 -17.49 1.11
C ARG A 140 12.36 -17.84 -0.23
N SER A 141 11.57 -18.19 -1.24
CA SER A 141 12.08 -18.44 -2.60
C SER A 141 12.73 -17.20 -3.23
N ASN A 142 12.39 -15.99 -2.76
CA ASN A 142 12.74 -14.70 -3.37
C ASN A 142 12.29 -14.55 -4.84
N ALA A 143 11.43 -15.44 -5.34
CA ALA A 143 10.91 -15.39 -6.70
C ALA A 143 9.55 -14.67 -6.78
N VAL A 144 8.81 -14.57 -5.68
CA VAL A 144 7.46 -14.01 -5.64
C VAL A 144 7.50 -12.54 -5.20
N ASP A 145 6.84 -11.67 -5.97
CA ASP A 145 6.78 -10.23 -5.75
C ASP A 145 5.59 -9.82 -4.86
N VAL A 146 4.48 -10.53 -4.97
CA VAL A 146 3.27 -10.29 -4.17
C VAL A 146 2.57 -11.59 -3.78
N VAL A 147 2.20 -11.70 -2.50
CA VAL A 147 1.39 -12.79 -1.98
C VAL A 147 0.14 -12.19 -1.33
N VAL A 148 -1.05 -12.60 -1.76
CA VAL A 148 -2.32 -12.25 -1.13
C VAL A 148 -2.82 -13.44 -0.32
N VAL A 149 -3.29 -13.19 0.91
CA VAL A 149 -3.95 -14.17 1.77
C VAL A 149 -5.39 -13.73 1.98
N ASP A 150 -6.34 -14.47 1.40
CA ASP A 150 -7.78 -14.20 1.48
C ASP A 150 -8.51 -15.36 2.18
N SER A 151 -8.86 -15.26 3.47
CA SER A 151 -8.64 -14.14 4.39
C SER A 151 -8.14 -14.62 5.75
N VAL A 152 -7.65 -13.68 6.57
CA VAL A 152 -7.22 -13.96 7.94
C VAL A 152 -8.33 -14.63 8.76
N ALA A 153 -9.59 -14.32 8.49
CA ALA A 153 -10.71 -14.92 9.21
C ALA A 153 -10.85 -16.42 8.94
N ALA A 154 -10.44 -16.88 7.75
CA ALA A 154 -10.47 -18.28 7.32
C ALA A 154 -9.19 -19.06 7.65
N LEU A 155 -8.19 -18.43 8.29
CA LEU A 155 -6.99 -19.12 8.78
C LEU A 155 -7.30 -19.90 10.06
N THR A 156 -8.13 -20.93 9.94
CA THR A 156 -8.60 -21.74 11.07
C THR A 156 -7.48 -22.71 11.49
N PRO A 157 -7.03 -22.69 12.75
CA PRO A 157 -6.01 -23.61 13.23
C PRO A 157 -6.43 -25.08 13.09
N ARG A 158 -5.49 -25.98 12.80
CA ARG A 158 -5.77 -27.42 12.65
C ARG A 158 -6.54 -28.01 13.83
N ALA A 159 -6.16 -27.66 15.06
CA ALA A 159 -6.83 -28.18 16.25
C ALA A 159 -8.29 -27.72 16.38
N GLU A 160 -8.68 -26.62 15.74
CA GLU A 160 -10.07 -26.15 15.69
C GLU A 160 -10.86 -26.87 14.58
N ILE A 161 -10.21 -27.25 13.48
CA ILE A 161 -10.83 -28.03 12.39
C ILE A 161 -11.05 -29.49 12.79
N GLU A 162 -10.09 -30.09 13.50
CA GLU A 162 -10.16 -31.47 13.98
C GLU A 162 -10.98 -31.64 15.26
N GLY A 163 -11.29 -30.53 15.95
CA GLY A 163 -12.09 -30.50 17.17
C GLY A 163 -13.59 -30.66 16.93
N GLU A 164 -14.36 -30.81 17.99
CA GLU A 164 -15.82 -30.89 17.90
C GLU A 164 -16.47 -29.50 17.92
N MET A 165 -17.62 -29.38 17.25
CA MET A 165 -18.39 -28.14 17.24
C MET A 165 -18.84 -27.78 18.67
N GLY A 166 -18.29 -26.70 19.22
CA GLY A 166 -18.54 -26.26 20.59
C GLY A 166 -17.31 -26.32 21.50
N ASP A 167 -16.21 -26.92 21.04
CA ASP A 167 -14.94 -26.91 21.75
C ASP A 167 -14.39 -25.48 21.90
N GLN A 168 -13.83 -25.19 23.08
CA GLN A 168 -13.31 -23.87 23.42
C GLN A 168 -11.85 -23.73 23.02
N HIS A 169 -11.58 -23.16 21.84
CA HIS A 169 -10.23 -22.82 21.38
C HIS A 169 -9.91 -21.33 21.55
N MET A 170 -9.91 -20.86 22.80
CA MET A 170 -9.71 -19.43 23.09
C MET A 170 -8.37 -18.90 22.56
N GLY A 171 -8.43 -18.00 21.58
CA GLY A 171 -7.27 -17.23 21.09
C GLY A 171 -6.24 -18.03 20.30
N LEU A 172 -6.58 -19.24 19.84
CA LEU A 172 -5.65 -20.10 19.10
C LEU A 172 -5.16 -19.44 17.79
N GLN A 173 -6.10 -18.91 17.00
CA GLN A 173 -5.77 -18.17 15.78
C GLN A 173 -4.90 -16.92 16.04
N ALA A 174 -5.14 -16.20 17.14
CA ALA A 174 -4.33 -15.02 17.48
C ALA A 174 -2.88 -15.40 17.83
N ARG A 175 -2.67 -16.55 18.48
CA ARG A 175 -1.34 -17.10 18.78
C ARG A 175 -0.63 -17.56 17.51
N LEU A 176 -1.33 -18.27 16.64
CA LEU A 176 -0.84 -18.69 15.31
C LEU A 176 -0.35 -17.49 14.51
N MET A 177 -1.19 -16.46 14.34
CA MET A 177 -0.83 -15.23 13.64
C MET A 177 0.38 -14.53 14.27
N SER A 178 0.44 -14.46 15.60
CA SER A 178 1.56 -13.84 16.31
C SER A 178 2.89 -14.56 16.08
N GLN A 179 2.86 -15.89 16.04
CA GLN A 179 4.05 -16.71 15.78
C GLN A 179 4.49 -16.60 14.31
N ALA A 180 3.55 -16.72 13.38
CA ALA A 180 3.83 -16.65 11.94
C ALA A 180 4.38 -15.28 11.54
N LEU A 181 3.72 -14.18 11.94
CA LEU A 181 4.15 -12.83 11.58
C LEU A 181 5.54 -12.49 12.15
N ARG A 182 5.89 -13.02 13.33
CA ARG A 182 7.23 -12.86 13.92
C ARG A 182 8.31 -13.49 13.04
N LYS A 183 8.05 -14.66 12.46
CA LYS A 183 8.95 -15.33 11.52
C LYS A 183 8.98 -14.63 10.16
N LEU A 184 7.80 -14.35 9.61
CA LEU A 184 7.62 -13.81 8.26
C LEU A 184 8.22 -12.41 8.08
N THR A 185 8.09 -11.52 9.07
CA THR A 185 8.49 -10.10 8.92
C THR A 185 9.93 -9.94 8.45
N GLY A 186 10.87 -10.70 9.02
CA GLY A 186 12.27 -10.62 8.62
C GLY A 186 12.54 -11.18 7.23
N ILE A 187 11.82 -12.22 6.82
CA ILE A 187 11.96 -12.88 5.52
C ILE A 187 11.38 -11.99 4.42
N ILE A 188 10.17 -11.47 4.63
CA ILE A 188 9.47 -10.53 3.74
C ILE A 188 10.34 -9.30 3.46
N SER A 189 10.95 -8.72 4.50
CA SER A 189 11.83 -7.56 4.34
C SER A 189 13.04 -7.81 3.44
N ARG A 190 13.59 -9.04 3.44
CA ARG A 190 14.75 -9.40 2.62
C ARG A 190 14.37 -9.81 1.20
N SER A 191 13.23 -10.47 1.03
CA SER A 191 12.79 -10.97 -0.28
C SER A 191 12.20 -9.90 -1.18
N ARG A 192 11.89 -8.71 -0.63
CA ARG A 192 11.16 -7.63 -1.31
C ARG A 192 9.73 -8.02 -1.77
N CYS A 193 9.25 -9.20 -1.37
CA CYS A 193 7.86 -9.60 -1.58
C CYS A 193 6.91 -8.72 -0.75
N THR A 194 5.81 -8.25 -1.33
CA THR A 194 4.70 -7.64 -0.58
C THR A 194 3.75 -8.74 -0.14
N VAL A 195 3.42 -8.81 1.15
CA VAL A 195 2.41 -9.77 1.64
C VAL A 195 1.16 -9.02 2.09
N ILE A 196 0.04 -9.30 1.45
CA ILE A 196 -1.25 -8.64 1.67
C ILE A 196 -2.17 -9.62 2.39
N PHE A 197 -2.60 -9.26 3.59
CA PHE A 197 -3.65 -9.98 4.30
C PHE A 197 -4.98 -9.27 4.10
N ILE A 198 -5.96 -9.99 3.55
CA ILE A 198 -7.34 -9.56 3.57
C ILE A 198 -7.95 -9.95 4.91
N ASN A 199 -8.72 -9.05 5.51
CA ASN A 199 -9.34 -9.29 6.80
C ASN A 199 -10.77 -8.76 6.85
N GLN A 200 -11.54 -9.32 7.77
CA GLN A 200 -12.93 -8.95 7.98
C GLN A 200 -13.08 -8.12 9.25
N ILE A 201 -14.13 -7.30 9.30
CA ILE A 201 -14.52 -6.60 10.53
C ILE A 201 -15.37 -7.54 11.40
N ARG A 202 -15.14 -7.49 12.70
CA ARG A 202 -15.94 -8.09 13.77
C ARG A 202 -16.25 -7.02 14.80
N GLN A 203 -17.27 -7.25 15.64
CA GLN A 203 -17.59 -6.36 16.75
C GLN A 203 -17.09 -6.97 18.07
N LYS A 204 -16.49 -6.14 18.92
CA LYS A 204 -16.15 -6.53 20.30
C LYS A 204 -17.41 -6.45 21.15
N ILE A 205 -17.79 -7.58 21.73
CA ILE A 205 -18.90 -7.66 22.70
C ILE A 205 -18.52 -6.85 23.95
N GLY A 206 -19.46 -6.08 24.49
CA GLY A 206 -19.30 -5.34 25.75
C GLY A 206 -18.70 -3.93 25.62
N VAL A 207 -18.43 -3.44 24.42
CA VAL A 207 -18.00 -2.05 24.20
C VAL A 207 -19.23 -1.14 24.07
N VAL A 208 -19.51 -0.36 25.12
CA VAL A 208 -20.66 0.59 25.17
C VAL A 208 -20.25 2.01 24.74
N PHE A 209 -18.94 2.32 24.77
CA PHE A 209 -18.39 3.63 24.39
C PHE A 209 -17.19 3.47 23.45
N GLY A 210 -17.13 4.26 22.37
CA GLY A 210 -16.08 4.21 21.34
C GLY A 210 -16.43 3.34 20.13
N ASN A 211 -15.43 3.00 19.31
CA ASN A 211 -15.61 2.14 18.14
C ASN A 211 -15.55 0.64 18.55
N PRO A 212 -16.64 -0.13 18.41
CA PRO A 212 -16.65 -1.56 18.77
C PRO A 212 -15.94 -2.43 17.72
N GLU A 213 -15.58 -1.91 16.56
CA GLU A 213 -15.02 -2.70 15.47
C GLU A 213 -13.59 -3.18 15.77
N THR A 214 -13.34 -4.43 15.41
CA THR A 214 -12.02 -5.06 15.43
C THR A 214 -11.83 -5.92 14.18
N THR A 215 -10.62 -6.40 13.97
CA THR A 215 -10.28 -7.35 12.91
C THR A 215 -9.94 -8.71 13.53
N THR A 216 -10.07 -9.77 12.73
CA THR A 216 -9.80 -11.16 13.14
C THR A 216 -8.30 -11.45 13.23
N GLY A 217 -7.90 -12.53 13.89
CA GLY A 217 -6.48 -12.93 14.03
C GLY A 217 -5.71 -12.22 15.15
N GLY A 218 -6.40 -11.60 16.11
CA GLY A 218 -5.79 -10.91 17.24
C GLY A 218 -5.20 -9.54 16.88
N THR A 219 -4.20 -9.08 17.65
CA THR A 219 -3.62 -7.73 17.48
C THR A 219 -2.32 -7.72 16.68
N ALA A 220 -1.66 -8.87 16.51
CA ALA A 220 -0.34 -8.95 15.90
C ALA A 220 -0.29 -8.32 14.50
N LEU A 221 -1.22 -8.67 13.62
CA LEU A 221 -1.28 -8.12 12.26
C LEU A 221 -1.32 -6.60 12.27
N LYS A 222 -2.10 -5.99 13.17
CA LYS A 222 -2.19 -4.53 13.31
C LYS A 222 -0.84 -3.89 13.59
N PHE A 223 0.06 -4.54 14.33
CA PHE A 223 1.39 -4.03 14.67
C PHE A 223 2.41 -4.29 13.55
N TYR A 224 2.40 -5.48 12.98
CA TYR A 224 3.34 -5.90 11.94
C TYR A 224 3.06 -5.23 10.58
N SER A 225 1.80 -4.98 10.23
CA SER A 225 1.46 -4.30 8.98
C SER A 225 2.11 -2.90 8.91
N SER A 226 2.77 -2.61 7.80
CA SER A 226 3.31 -1.28 7.49
C SER A 226 2.21 -0.34 7.01
N VAL A 227 1.27 -0.87 6.25
CA VAL A 227 0.10 -0.13 5.77
C VAL A 227 -1.15 -0.92 6.16
N ARG A 228 -2.17 -0.21 6.63
CA ARG A 228 -3.51 -0.76 6.87
C ARG A 228 -4.52 0.07 6.10
N ILE A 229 -5.30 -0.59 5.26
CA ILE A 229 -6.25 0.01 4.35
C ILE A 229 -7.64 -0.46 4.76
N GLU A 230 -8.48 0.47 5.19
CA GLU A 230 -9.90 0.22 5.48
C GLU A 230 -10.71 0.49 4.21
N VAL A 231 -11.48 -0.49 3.76
CA VAL A 231 -12.31 -0.42 2.55
C VAL A 231 -13.78 -0.52 2.95
N ARG A 232 -14.60 0.44 2.50
CA ARG A 232 -16.04 0.45 2.75
C ARG A 232 -16.81 0.84 1.49
N ARG A 233 -17.95 0.20 1.27
CA ARG A 233 -18.93 0.67 0.29
C ARG A 233 -19.61 1.93 0.84
N SER A 234 -19.54 3.04 0.11
CA SER A 234 -20.22 4.29 0.46
C SER A 234 -21.59 4.41 -0.21
N ALA A 235 -21.72 4.00 -1.47
CA ALA A 235 -22.98 4.04 -2.20
C ALA A 235 -23.06 2.96 -3.30
N GLN A 236 -24.27 2.67 -3.77
CA GLN A 236 -24.50 1.84 -4.96
C GLN A 236 -24.52 2.72 -6.21
N ILE A 237 -23.94 2.22 -7.30
CA ILE A 237 -23.98 2.85 -8.62
C ILE A 237 -25.06 2.13 -9.43
N LYS A 238 -26.04 2.90 -9.92
CA LYS A 238 -27.20 2.39 -10.66
C LYS A 238 -27.24 2.93 -12.09
N MET A 239 -27.70 2.10 -13.00
CA MET A 239 -28.08 2.49 -14.36
C MET A 239 -29.53 2.04 -14.57
N GLY A 240 -30.45 3.01 -14.51
CA GLY A 240 -31.87 2.71 -14.36
C GLY A 240 -32.12 1.98 -13.02
N GLU A 241 -32.80 0.83 -13.08
CA GLU A 241 -33.07 -0.01 -11.91
C GLU A 241 -31.92 -0.96 -11.55
N LYS A 242 -30.99 -1.21 -12.48
CA LYS A 242 -29.89 -2.16 -12.29
C LYS A 242 -28.75 -1.55 -11.50
N ILE A 243 -28.30 -2.25 -10.46
CA ILE A 243 -27.05 -1.91 -9.75
C ILE A 243 -25.88 -2.47 -10.56
N ILE A 244 -24.97 -1.60 -10.97
CA ILE A 244 -23.84 -1.93 -11.86
C ILE A 244 -22.48 -1.82 -11.18
N GLY A 245 -22.44 -1.28 -9.96
CA GLY A 245 -21.21 -1.14 -9.19
C GLY A 245 -21.46 -0.48 -7.85
N ASN A 246 -20.36 -0.14 -7.17
CA ASN A 246 -20.33 0.49 -5.87
C ASN A 246 -19.35 1.66 -5.89
N ARG A 247 -19.74 2.78 -5.28
CA ARG A 247 -18.78 3.79 -4.83
C ARG A 247 -18.12 3.24 -3.58
N THR A 248 -16.80 3.20 -3.60
CA THR A 248 -15.98 2.64 -2.53
C THR A 248 -15.15 3.74 -1.92
N LYS A 249 -15.21 3.85 -0.60
CA LYS A 249 -14.39 4.74 0.22
C LYS A 249 -13.28 3.95 0.87
N VAL A 250 -12.06 4.44 0.72
CA VAL A 250 -10.86 3.83 1.28
C VAL A 250 -10.19 4.80 2.25
N LYS A 251 -9.74 4.30 3.39
CA LYS A 251 -8.97 5.05 4.40
C LYS A 251 -7.68 4.34 4.73
N VAL A 252 -6.56 5.05 4.63
CA VAL A 252 -5.24 4.54 5.05
C VAL A 252 -5.10 4.74 6.56
N VAL A 253 -5.62 3.82 7.36
CA VAL A 253 -5.67 3.95 8.83
C VAL A 253 -4.31 3.77 9.51
N LYS A 254 -3.32 3.21 8.80
CA LYS A 254 -1.93 3.12 9.23
C LYS A 254 -1.03 3.23 8.03
N ASN A 255 0.04 4.01 8.15
CA ASN A 255 1.06 4.14 7.13
C ASN A 255 2.42 4.37 7.82
N LYS A 256 3.37 3.43 7.65
CA LYS A 256 4.75 3.55 8.16
C LYS A 256 5.73 4.13 7.13
N VAL A 257 5.26 4.41 5.91
CA VAL A 257 6.11 4.83 4.78
C VAL A 257 5.77 6.23 4.26
N ALA A 258 4.58 6.74 4.59
CA ALA A 258 4.17 8.13 4.36
C ALA A 258 3.18 8.59 5.45
N ALA A 259 2.60 9.79 5.29
CA ALA A 259 1.56 10.31 6.17
C ALA A 259 0.33 9.37 6.21
N PRO A 260 -0.16 8.97 7.39
CA PRO A 260 -1.38 8.17 7.52
C PRO A 260 -2.65 9.02 7.45
N PHE A 261 -3.80 8.35 7.53
CA PHE A 261 -5.16 8.91 7.67
C PHE A 261 -5.74 9.63 6.45
N ARG A 262 -5.05 9.60 5.31
CA ARG A 262 -5.62 10.00 4.03
C ARG A 262 -6.77 9.08 3.63
N THR A 263 -7.73 9.66 2.90
CA THR A 263 -8.89 8.95 2.35
C THR A 263 -8.99 9.21 0.86
N CYS A 264 -9.50 8.25 0.12
CA CYS A 264 -9.86 8.39 -1.29
C CYS A 264 -11.20 7.70 -1.55
N GLU A 265 -11.80 8.01 -2.69
CA GLU A 265 -12.99 7.33 -3.17
C GLU A 265 -12.86 7.03 -4.65
N PHE A 266 -13.31 5.85 -5.05
CA PHE A 266 -13.33 5.40 -6.44
C PHE A 266 -14.48 4.43 -6.67
N ASP A 267 -14.77 4.17 -7.93
CA ASP A 267 -15.87 3.28 -8.31
C ASP A 267 -15.32 1.87 -8.55
N ILE A 268 -15.99 0.86 -7.97
CA ILE A 268 -15.81 -0.56 -8.31
C ILE A 268 -17.03 -1.02 -9.08
N MET A 269 -16.83 -1.38 -10.34
CA MET A 269 -17.86 -1.84 -11.26
C MET A 269 -17.83 -3.36 -11.35
N TYR A 270 -19.00 -4.01 -11.33
CA TYR A 270 -19.07 -5.47 -11.20
C TYR A 270 -18.50 -6.26 -12.38
N ASN A 271 -18.36 -5.63 -13.55
CA ASN A 271 -17.87 -6.28 -14.77
C ASN A 271 -16.44 -5.89 -15.17
N GLU A 272 -15.78 -5.00 -14.42
CA GLU A 272 -14.44 -4.49 -14.80
C GLU A 272 -13.50 -4.22 -13.61
N GLY A 273 -13.99 -4.25 -12.36
CA GLY A 273 -13.20 -3.88 -11.20
C GLY A 273 -13.19 -2.37 -10.97
N ILE A 274 -12.06 -1.82 -10.53
CA ILE A 274 -11.86 -0.39 -10.31
C ILE A 274 -11.96 0.34 -11.65
N SER A 275 -12.84 1.34 -11.71
CA SER A 275 -13.00 2.22 -12.87
C SER A 275 -11.83 3.20 -12.95
N ILE A 276 -10.75 2.80 -13.64
CA ILE A 276 -9.56 3.63 -13.84
C ILE A 276 -9.91 4.99 -14.50
N PRO A 277 -10.74 5.06 -15.56
CA PRO A 277 -11.07 6.35 -16.17
C PRO A 277 -11.88 7.25 -15.24
N GLY A 278 -12.76 6.68 -14.41
CA GLY A 278 -13.53 7.44 -13.44
C GLY A 278 -12.66 7.98 -12.30
N ASP A 279 -11.71 7.18 -11.84
CA ASP A 279 -10.75 7.56 -10.81
C ASP A 279 -9.82 8.70 -11.29
N VAL A 280 -9.24 8.58 -12.48
CA VAL A 280 -8.40 9.64 -13.08
C VAL A 280 -9.20 10.92 -13.35
N LEU A 281 -10.46 10.80 -13.78
CA LEU A 281 -11.34 11.95 -13.98
C LEU A 281 -11.61 12.71 -12.66
N ASP A 282 -11.96 11.98 -11.60
CA ASP A 282 -12.27 12.57 -10.30
C ASP A 282 -11.02 13.25 -9.71
N VAL A 283 -9.87 12.56 -9.69
CA VAL A 283 -8.59 13.10 -9.22
C VAL A 283 -8.12 14.30 -10.06
N GLY A 284 -8.21 14.19 -11.39
CA GLY A 284 -7.83 15.27 -12.30
C GLY A 284 -8.68 16.52 -12.09
N THR A 285 -9.97 16.36 -11.77
CA THR A 285 -10.85 17.48 -11.44
C THR A 285 -10.50 18.11 -10.09
N GLU A 286 -10.24 17.30 -9.06
CA GLU A 286 -9.84 17.78 -7.72
C GLU A 286 -8.51 18.55 -7.74
N LEU A 287 -7.57 18.11 -8.57
CA LEU A 287 -6.26 18.73 -8.73
C LEU A 287 -6.23 19.90 -9.71
N GLY A 288 -7.35 20.19 -10.38
CA GLY A 288 -7.46 21.28 -11.36
C GLY A 288 -6.78 21.00 -12.70
N VAL A 289 -6.37 19.75 -12.95
CA VAL A 289 -5.85 19.29 -14.25
C VAL A 289 -6.97 19.19 -15.28
N ILE A 290 -8.15 18.77 -14.84
CA ILE A 290 -9.39 18.76 -15.62
C ILE A 290 -10.26 19.92 -15.14
N SER A 291 -10.72 20.73 -16.10
CA SER A 291 -11.65 21.82 -15.84
C SER A 291 -13.10 21.30 -15.90
N LYS A 292 -13.90 21.72 -14.93
CA LYS A 292 -15.34 21.44 -14.88
C LYS A 292 -16.13 22.75 -14.93
N SER A 293 -16.89 22.96 -16.01
CA SER A 293 -17.78 24.11 -16.18
C SER A 293 -19.23 23.63 -16.23
N GLY A 294 -19.98 23.91 -15.16
CA GLY A 294 -21.31 23.31 -14.97
C GLY A 294 -21.22 21.78 -14.91
N ASN A 295 -21.83 21.11 -15.88
CA ASN A 295 -21.77 19.65 -16.02
C ASN A 295 -20.79 19.17 -17.11
N SER A 296 -20.04 20.07 -17.75
CA SER A 296 -19.09 19.72 -18.82
C SER A 296 -17.67 19.56 -18.27
N TYR A 297 -16.95 18.54 -18.73
CA TYR A 297 -15.55 18.28 -18.40
C TYR A 297 -14.65 18.56 -19.61
N THR A 298 -13.56 19.29 -19.39
CA THR A 298 -12.59 19.66 -20.42
C THR A 298 -11.16 19.49 -19.91
N TYR A 299 -10.26 19.10 -20.81
CA TYR A 299 -8.83 19.01 -20.55
C TYR A 299 -8.10 19.90 -21.56
N GLY A 300 -7.54 21.02 -21.09
CA GLY A 300 -7.05 22.07 -21.97
C GLY A 300 -8.16 22.54 -22.93
N THR A 301 -7.96 22.34 -24.23
CA THR A 301 -8.96 22.63 -25.27
C THR A 301 -9.84 21.43 -25.63
N GLU A 302 -9.50 20.23 -25.17
CA GLU A 302 -10.26 19.02 -25.49
C GLU A 302 -11.50 18.87 -24.61
N LYS A 303 -12.63 18.58 -25.24
CA LYS A 303 -13.86 18.23 -24.52
C LYS A 303 -13.86 16.74 -24.16
N LEU A 304 -14.01 16.43 -22.87
CA LEU A 304 -14.09 15.06 -22.39
C LEU A 304 -15.51 14.51 -22.47
N GLY A 305 -16.50 15.34 -22.14
CA GLY A 305 -17.92 14.98 -22.21
C GLY A 305 -18.80 15.88 -21.36
N VAL A 306 -20.12 15.78 -21.56
CA VAL A 306 -21.13 16.42 -20.69
C VAL A 306 -21.69 15.36 -19.74
N GLY A 307 -21.50 15.55 -18.44
CA GLY A 307 -21.79 14.57 -17.41
C GLY A 307 -20.60 13.65 -17.14
N ARG A 308 -20.48 13.20 -15.88
CA ARG A 308 -19.36 12.36 -15.42
C ARG A 308 -19.27 11.05 -16.20
N GLU A 309 -20.40 10.39 -16.46
CA GLU A 309 -20.43 9.11 -17.18
C GLU A 309 -19.95 9.24 -18.63
N ASN A 310 -20.37 10.28 -19.35
CA ASN A 310 -19.89 10.52 -20.72
C ASN A 310 -18.42 10.90 -20.75
N ALA A 311 -17.94 11.69 -19.78
CA ALA A 311 -16.52 12.02 -19.67
C ALA A 311 -15.65 10.77 -19.39
N LYS A 312 -16.14 9.87 -18.52
CA LYS A 312 -15.52 8.58 -18.25
C LYS A 312 -15.43 7.71 -19.51
N LEU A 313 -16.52 7.60 -20.27
CA LEU A 313 -16.53 6.87 -21.56
C LEU A 313 -15.55 7.49 -22.56
N GLY A 314 -15.57 8.83 -22.69
CA GLY A 314 -14.66 9.55 -23.58
C GLY A 314 -13.18 9.38 -23.22
N LEU A 315 -12.84 9.19 -21.94
CA LEU A 315 -11.48 8.86 -21.52
C LEU A 315 -11.13 7.38 -21.77
N ARG A 316 -12.09 6.47 -21.60
CA ARG A 316 -11.90 5.04 -21.86
C ARG A 316 -11.56 4.78 -23.33
N GLU A 317 -12.20 5.51 -24.24
CA GLU A 317 -11.95 5.41 -25.69
C GLU A 317 -10.63 6.06 -26.13
N ARG A 318 -9.97 6.82 -25.24
CA ARG A 318 -8.71 7.53 -25.52
C ARG A 318 -7.62 7.18 -24.48
N PRO A 319 -7.01 5.98 -24.54
CA PRO A 319 -6.03 5.52 -23.54
C PRO A 319 -4.80 6.42 -23.41
N ALA A 320 -4.33 7.02 -24.51
CA ALA A 320 -3.19 7.95 -24.50
C ALA A 320 -3.49 9.20 -23.66
N LEU A 321 -4.68 9.78 -23.85
CA LEU A 321 -5.13 10.95 -23.09
C LEU A 321 -5.34 10.61 -21.62
N LEU A 322 -5.91 9.44 -21.32
CA LEU A 322 -6.07 8.96 -19.94
C LEU A 322 -4.72 8.86 -19.23
N LYS A 323 -3.70 8.32 -19.90
CA LYS A 323 -2.33 8.22 -19.37
C LYS A 323 -1.71 9.59 -19.14
N GLU A 324 -1.83 10.50 -20.10
CA GLU A 324 -1.32 11.87 -19.97
C GLU A 324 -1.95 12.61 -18.78
N ILE A 325 -3.27 12.53 -18.64
CA ILE A 325 -3.98 13.14 -17.51
C ILE A 325 -3.51 12.52 -16.19
N ARG A 326 -3.38 11.19 -16.11
CA ARG A 326 -2.87 10.49 -14.92
C ARG A 326 -1.48 11.01 -14.52
N GLU A 327 -0.57 11.16 -15.48
CA GLU A 327 0.79 11.65 -15.25
C GLU A 327 0.80 13.12 -14.79
N LYS A 328 0.02 13.99 -15.42
CA LYS A 328 -0.11 15.39 -14.99
C LYS A 328 -0.78 15.53 -13.62
N SER A 329 -1.77 14.70 -13.31
CA SER A 329 -2.39 14.65 -11.98
C SER A 329 -1.38 14.22 -10.92
N LEU A 330 -0.54 13.23 -11.21
CA LEU A 330 0.52 12.82 -10.29
C LEU A 330 1.52 13.97 -10.03
N ALA A 331 1.98 14.65 -11.08
CA ALA A 331 2.89 15.79 -10.96
C ALA A 331 2.28 16.95 -10.15
N ALA A 332 1.03 17.34 -10.47
CA ALA A 332 0.31 18.39 -9.75
C ALA A 332 0.13 18.06 -8.25
N TRP A 333 -0.12 16.79 -7.92
CA TRP A 333 -0.20 16.35 -6.53
C TRP A 333 1.15 16.47 -5.81
N GLN A 334 2.25 16.05 -6.46
CA GLN A 334 3.60 16.14 -5.91
C GLN A 334 4.01 17.59 -5.63
N GLU A 335 3.67 18.52 -6.54
CA GLU A 335 3.91 19.95 -6.34
C GLU A 335 3.16 20.48 -5.10
N ARG A 336 1.86 20.16 -4.96
CA ARG A 336 1.06 20.56 -3.78
C ARG A 336 1.63 20.04 -2.47
N GLU A 337 2.10 18.80 -2.45
CA GLU A 337 2.69 18.18 -1.25
C GLU A 337 4.05 18.78 -0.89
N GLN A 338 4.85 19.19 -1.87
CA GLN A 338 6.13 19.88 -1.63
C GLN A 338 5.92 21.29 -1.06
N VAL A 339 4.87 22.00 -1.50
CA VAL A 339 4.53 23.34 -0.96
C VAL A 339 3.97 23.26 0.47
N GLY A 340 3.40 22.13 0.88
CA GLY A 340 2.87 21.90 2.23
C GLY A 340 3.90 21.49 3.30
N LEU A 341 5.17 21.27 2.93
CA LEU A 341 6.25 20.94 3.86
C LEU A 341 6.95 22.24 4.31
N PRO A 342 7.13 22.51 5.61
CA PRO A 342 7.96 23.61 6.06
C PRO A 342 9.37 23.43 5.46
N GLY A 343 9.84 24.51 4.81
CA GLY A 343 10.92 24.50 3.84
C GLY A 343 12.12 23.64 4.21
N LYS A 344 12.63 22.93 3.20
CA LYS A 344 14.04 22.54 3.11
C LYS A 344 14.87 23.77 3.53
N PRO A 345 15.82 23.68 4.48
CA PRO A 345 16.74 24.79 4.71
C PRO A 345 17.40 25.09 3.37
N ALA A 346 17.27 26.35 2.93
CA ALA A 346 17.95 26.84 1.74
C ALA A 346 19.42 26.42 1.86
N ALA A 347 19.94 25.79 0.81
CA ALA A 347 21.36 25.51 0.74
C ALA A 347 22.10 26.84 0.93
N ASP A 348 23.04 26.87 1.88
CA ASP A 348 23.90 28.01 2.16
C ASP A 348 24.39 28.62 0.84
N GLU A 349 23.88 29.81 0.52
CA GLU A 349 24.57 30.69 -0.41
C GLU A 349 25.92 31.05 0.23
N PRO A 350 27.04 30.94 -0.49
CA PRO A 350 28.32 31.36 0.04
C PRO A 350 28.25 32.86 0.38
N PRO A 351 28.86 33.30 1.50
CA PRO A 351 28.78 34.69 1.90
C PRO A 351 29.31 35.60 0.79
N ALA A 352 28.53 36.62 0.46
CA ALA A 352 28.92 37.68 -0.45
C ALA A 352 30.24 38.29 0.03
N GLY A 353 31.21 38.38 -0.89
CA GLY A 353 32.55 38.86 -0.65
C GLY A 353 32.58 40.32 -0.19
N ASP A 354 33.63 40.62 0.56
CA ASP A 354 33.95 41.91 1.16
C ASP A 354 33.86 43.06 0.13
N ASP A 355 33.12 44.10 0.52
CA ASP A 355 33.07 45.39 -0.16
C ASP A 355 34.48 46.01 -0.25
N GLU A 356 34.84 46.40 -1.48
CA GLU A 356 36.00 47.24 -1.79
C GLU A 356 35.97 48.54 -0.97
N MET A 357 37.07 48.80 -0.25
CA MET A 357 37.34 50.12 0.31
C MET A 357 37.54 51.14 -0.82
N PRO A 358 36.95 52.35 -0.72
CA PRO A 358 37.21 53.40 -1.70
C PRO A 358 38.61 53.99 -1.48
N SER A 359 39.42 54.01 -2.53
CA SER A 359 40.71 54.69 -2.59
C SER A 359 40.54 56.21 -2.48
N SER A 360 41.19 56.81 -1.48
CA SER A 360 41.51 58.23 -1.44
C SER A 360 43.02 58.42 -1.42
N GLU A 361 43.51 59.15 -2.43
CA GLU A 361 44.86 59.68 -2.71
C GLU A 361 45.94 58.72 -3.25
#